data_AF-A2D761-F1
#
_entry.id   AF-A2D761-F1
#
_cell.length_a   1.000
_cell.length_b   1.000
_cell.length_c   1.000
_cell.angle_alpha   90.00
_cell.angle_beta   90.00
_cell.angle_gamma   90.00
#
_symmetry.space_group_name_H-M   'P 1'
#
loop_
_entity.id
_entity.type
_entity.pdbx_description
1 polymer ?
#
loop_
_entity_poly.entity_id
_entity_poly.type
_entity_poly.pdbx_seq_one_letter_code
_entity_poly.pdbx_strand_id
1 'polypeptide(L)'
;MFKIFSNFLDRIREHSNNYHIVQEFNKNNRYKIKFSLYYDVILNPPNRNYPLNVGFYIRFPEYVFNFLRTIQTPNQCCFKRISLHSPHQIIPFTRGIELSDSSLDFISRCAIKTILEHDDLCHHRYDIHGIRELGIIFDGLIIKFLMKPELHTPSKVIRVLRRFSKNAQFTERHLFIFSKPDTCIGWPFNEYEYTKLDEHNPAKIFLEEMQETY
;
A
#
# COMPACT_ATOMS: atom_id res chain seq x y z
N MET A 1 -20.00 -7.34 19.53
CA MET A 1 -19.90 -6.32 18.46
C MET A 1 -19.18 -5.06 18.96
N PHE A 2 -19.69 -4.35 19.97
CA PHE A 2 -19.03 -3.19 20.60
C PHE A 2 -17.61 -3.44 21.14
N LYS A 3 -17.32 -4.64 21.68
CA LYS A 3 -16.01 -4.96 22.27
C LYS A 3 -14.88 -5.12 21.23
N ILE A 4 -15.19 -5.68 20.06
CA ILE A 4 -14.21 -5.80 18.96
C ILE A 4 -13.98 -4.43 18.32
N PHE A 5 -15.04 -3.63 18.21
CA PHE A 5 -14.98 -2.24 17.75
C PHE A 5 -14.14 -1.36 18.70
N SER A 6 -14.34 -1.49 20.01
CA SER A 6 -13.51 -0.81 21.02
C SER A 6 -12.05 -1.23 20.89
N ASN A 7 -11.75 -2.53 20.88
CA ASN A 7 -10.37 -3.01 20.74
C ASN A 7 -9.69 -2.56 19.44
N PHE A 8 -10.44 -2.47 18.33
CA PHE A 8 -9.93 -1.95 17.06
C PHE A 8 -9.61 -0.46 17.18
N LEU A 9 -10.55 0.33 17.70
CA LEU A 9 -10.34 1.76 17.96
C LEU A 9 -9.22 2.00 18.98
N ASP A 10 -9.10 1.17 20.02
CA ASP A 10 -8.09 1.33 21.08
C ASP A 10 -6.69 1.01 20.55
N ARG A 11 -6.52 -0.04 19.74
CA ARG A 11 -5.25 -0.29 19.01
C ARG A 11 -4.90 0.86 18.07
N ILE A 12 -5.91 1.39 17.39
CA ILE A 12 -5.79 2.58 16.54
C ILE A 12 -5.36 3.81 17.32
N ARG A 13 -5.94 4.01 18.51
CA ARG A 13 -5.68 5.15 19.40
C ARG A 13 -4.27 5.09 19.96
N GLU A 14 -3.79 3.89 20.30
CA GLU A 14 -2.42 3.65 20.76
C GLU A 14 -1.36 3.99 19.70
N HIS A 15 -1.68 3.86 18.42
CA HIS A 15 -0.73 4.06 17.31
C HIS A 15 -0.84 5.43 16.61
N SER A 16 -1.80 6.28 16.97
CA SER A 16 -2.02 7.57 16.29
C SER A 16 -2.19 8.73 17.28
N ASN A 17 -1.12 9.51 17.47
CA ASN A 17 -1.10 10.65 18.40
C ASN A 17 -1.95 11.86 17.98
N ASN A 18 -2.69 11.81 16.86
CA ASN A 18 -3.46 12.96 16.34
C ASN A 18 -4.68 12.49 15.53
N TYR A 19 -5.84 12.28 16.17
CA TYR A 19 -7.11 12.02 15.48
C TYR A 19 -8.21 12.97 15.97
N HIS A 20 -9.15 13.29 15.07
CA HIS A 20 -10.39 14.00 15.39
C HIS A 20 -11.55 13.14 14.92
N ILE A 21 -12.28 12.53 15.84
CA ILE A 21 -13.49 11.78 15.50
C ILE A 21 -14.55 12.79 15.05
N VAL A 22 -14.71 12.93 13.73
CA VAL A 22 -15.86 13.63 13.15
C VAL A 22 -16.93 12.59 12.93
N GLN A 23 -18.03 12.66 13.69
CA GLN A 23 -19.14 11.73 13.59
C GLN A 23 -20.17 12.29 12.59
N GLU A 24 -20.52 11.53 11.57
CA GLU A 24 -21.62 11.90 10.66
C GLU A 24 -22.57 10.72 10.51
N PHE A 25 -23.83 10.93 10.89
CA PHE A 25 -24.91 9.94 10.80
C PHE A 25 -25.58 10.02 9.43
N ASN A 26 -25.62 8.88 8.71
CA ASN A 26 -26.43 8.70 7.51
C ASN A 26 -27.45 7.56 7.74
N LYS A 27 -28.64 7.69 7.12
CA LYS A 27 -29.79 6.75 7.02
C LYS A 27 -29.47 5.24 6.89
N ASN A 28 -28.22 4.84 6.59
CA ASN A 28 -27.82 3.46 6.31
C ASN A 28 -26.90 2.80 7.37
N ASN A 29 -26.82 3.31 8.61
CA ASN A 29 -25.98 2.75 9.69
C ASN A 29 -24.48 2.64 9.36
N ARG A 30 -23.97 3.50 8.47
CA ARG A 30 -22.53 3.61 8.17
C ARG A 30 -21.90 4.68 9.05
N TYR A 31 -20.73 4.41 9.60
CA TYR A 31 -19.96 5.39 10.38
C TYR A 31 -18.77 5.84 9.56
N LYS A 32 -18.57 7.15 9.43
CA LYS A 32 -17.37 7.72 8.85
C LYS A 32 -16.56 8.32 10.00
N ILE A 33 -15.30 7.93 10.13
CA ILE A 33 -14.37 8.45 11.12
C ILE A 33 -13.24 9.11 10.35
N LYS A 34 -13.07 10.43 10.52
CA LYS A 34 -11.89 11.13 10.01
C LYS A 34 -10.69 10.73 10.86
N PHE A 35 -9.97 9.73 10.39
CA PHE A 35 -8.94 9.08 11.19
C PHE A 35 -7.63 9.85 11.18
N SER A 36 -7.27 10.38 10.01
CA SER A 36 -6.12 11.25 9.85
C SER A 36 -6.43 12.38 8.86
N LEU A 37 -5.46 13.27 8.64
CA LEU A 37 -5.51 14.23 7.53
C LEU A 37 -5.57 13.54 6.16
N TYR A 38 -5.19 12.27 6.06
CA TYR A 38 -4.89 11.59 4.80
C TYR A 38 -5.74 10.36 4.50
N TYR A 39 -6.65 9.95 5.40
CA TYR A 39 -7.62 8.93 5.09
C TYR A 39 -8.82 8.98 6.04
N ASP A 40 -9.98 8.64 5.48
CA ASP A 40 -11.18 8.35 6.24
C ASP A 40 -11.28 6.86 6.49
N VAL A 41 -11.86 6.50 7.63
CA VAL A 41 -12.28 5.14 7.92
C VAL A 41 -13.80 5.09 7.82
N ILE A 42 -14.33 4.29 6.90
CA ILE A 42 -15.76 3.97 6.84
C ILE A 42 -15.98 2.59 7.45
N LEU A 43 -16.85 2.55 8.45
CA LEU A 43 -17.32 1.34 9.09
C LEU A 43 -18.69 1.03 8.51
N ASN A 44 -18.78 -0.07 7.78
CA ASN A 44 -20.06 -0.59 7.34
C ASN A 44 -20.69 -1.43 8.45
N PRO A 45 -22.03 -1.48 8.53
CA PRO A 45 -22.69 -2.40 9.45
C PRO A 45 -22.22 -3.83 9.16
N PRO A 46 -21.91 -4.62 10.19
CA PRO A 46 -21.45 -5.99 10.00
C PRO A 46 -22.55 -6.81 9.33
N ASN A 47 -22.15 -7.74 8.47
CA ASN A 47 -23.04 -8.75 7.93
C ASN A 47 -22.62 -10.15 8.44
N ARG A 48 -23.45 -11.17 8.22
CA ARG A 48 -23.19 -12.54 8.72
C ARG A 48 -21.83 -13.12 8.29
N ASN A 49 -21.27 -12.64 7.17
CA ASN A 49 -20.02 -13.15 6.61
C ASN A 49 -18.80 -12.29 7.00
N TYR A 50 -19.01 -11.03 7.37
CA TYR A 50 -17.96 -10.06 7.68
C TYR A 50 -18.32 -9.28 8.96
N PRO A 51 -17.94 -9.80 10.14
CA PRO A 51 -18.30 -9.21 11.43
C PRO A 51 -17.61 -7.86 11.72
N LEU A 52 -16.61 -7.47 10.91
CA LEU A 52 -16.13 -6.11 10.78
C LEU A 52 -15.88 -5.79 9.31
N ASN A 53 -16.60 -4.80 8.80
CA ASN A 53 -16.52 -4.37 7.40
C ASN A 53 -15.94 -2.94 7.38
N VAL A 54 -14.68 -2.83 7.81
CA VAL A 54 -13.91 -1.58 7.83
C VAL A 54 -13.33 -1.33 6.45
N GLY A 55 -13.50 -0.13 5.93
CA GLY A 55 -12.88 0.33 4.70
C GLY A 55 -12.12 1.62 4.96
N PHE A 56 -10.96 1.75 4.35
CA PHE A 56 -10.15 2.95 4.41
C PHE A 56 -10.19 3.62 3.04
N TYR A 57 -10.41 4.93 3.04
CA TYR A 57 -10.43 5.77 1.84
C TYR A 57 -9.32 6.78 1.98
N ILE A 58 -8.36 6.76 1.06
CA ILE A 58 -7.22 7.67 1.10
C ILE A 58 -7.68 9.06 0.69
N ARG A 59 -7.10 10.09 1.27
CA ARG A 59 -7.38 11.49 0.95
C ARG A 59 -6.08 12.23 0.83
N PHE A 60 -5.41 12.11 -0.32
CA PHE A 60 -4.35 13.05 -0.60
C PHE A 60 -4.92 14.38 -1.08
N PRO A 61 -4.28 15.51 -0.72
CA PRO A 61 -4.55 16.77 -1.39
C PRO A 61 -4.38 16.61 -2.91
N GLU A 62 -5.23 17.27 -3.68
CA GLU A 62 -5.25 17.15 -5.15
C GLU A 62 -3.88 17.40 -5.79
N TYR A 63 -3.11 18.36 -5.26
CA TYR A 63 -1.78 18.68 -5.78
C TYR A 63 -0.80 17.49 -5.70
N VAL A 64 -0.99 16.54 -4.80
CA VAL A 64 -0.18 15.31 -4.71
C VAL A 64 -0.48 14.43 -5.91
N PHE A 65 -1.76 14.19 -6.21
CA PHE A 65 -2.17 13.39 -7.36
C PHE A 65 -1.77 14.05 -8.68
N ASN A 66 -2.00 15.35 -8.80
CA ASN A 66 -1.64 16.09 -10.00
C ASN A 66 -0.13 15.99 -10.26
N PHE A 67 0.70 16.04 -9.22
CA PHE A 67 2.13 15.78 -9.36
C PHE A 67 2.43 14.31 -9.71
N LEU A 68 1.86 13.33 -9.01
CA LEU A 68 2.11 11.92 -9.32
C LEU A 68 1.72 11.55 -10.77
N ARG A 69 0.67 12.18 -11.31
CA ARG A 69 0.24 12.03 -12.71
C ARG A 69 1.20 12.65 -13.73
N THR A 70 2.10 13.56 -13.33
CA THR A 70 3.15 14.05 -14.25
C THR A 70 4.31 13.09 -14.38
N ILE A 71 4.41 12.07 -13.52
CA ILE A 71 5.46 11.07 -13.60
C ILE A 71 5.20 10.17 -14.81
N GLN A 72 6.17 10.07 -15.71
CA GLN A 72 6.09 9.13 -16.82
C GLN A 72 6.10 7.69 -16.29
N THR A 73 5.04 6.95 -16.56
CA THR A 73 4.91 5.54 -16.17
C THR A 73 5.13 4.61 -17.36
N PRO A 74 5.63 3.38 -17.16
CA PRO A 74 5.79 2.44 -18.24
C PRO A 74 4.43 1.98 -18.81
N ASN A 75 4.42 1.61 -20.08
CA ASN A 75 3.22 1.03 -20.72
C ASN A 75 2.87 -0.33 -20.11
N GLN A 76 3.88 -1.13 -19.78
CA GLN A 76 3.73 -2.44 -19.15
C GLN A 76 4.47 -2.48 -17.81
N CYS A 77 3.78 -2.91 -16.75
CA CYS A 77 4.34 -3.07 -15.41
C CYS A 77 4.77 -4.52 -15.20
N CYS A 78 5.81 -4.96 -15.92
CA CYS A 78 6.37 -6.31 -15.79
C CYS A 78 7.87 -6.22 -15.59
N PHE A 79 8.37 -6.70 -14.45
CA PHE A 79 9.80 -6.74 -14.13
C PHE A 79 10.27 -8.20 -14.11
N LYS A 80 11.12 -8.58 -15.07
CA LYS A 80 11.67 -9.96 -15.16
C LYS A 80 10.58 -11.04 -14.99
N ARG A 81 9.52 -10.95 -15.81
CA ARG A 81 8.30 -11.80 -15.78
C ARG A 81 7.37 -11.62 -14.58
N ILE A 82 7.74 -10.83 -13.58
CA ILE A 82 6.85 -10.49 -12.45
C ILE A 82 5.95 -9.33 -12.83
N SER A 83 4.64 -9.59 -12.88
CA SER A 83 3.63 -8.57 -13.09
C SER A 83 3.44 -7.72 -11.82
N LEU A 84 3.40 -6.39 -11.98
CA LEU A 84 3.35 -5.40 -10.89
C LEU A 84 2.08 -4.55 -10.97
N HIS A 85 0.91 -5.20 -11.01
CA HIS A 85 -0.40 -4.57 -11.17
C HIS A 85 -1.20 -4.44 -9.87
N SER A 86 -0.61 -4.83 -8.74
CA SER A 86 -1.24 -4.70 -7.43
C SER A 86 -0.21 -4.42 -6.34
N PRO A 87 -0.56 -3.68 -5.28
CA PRO A 87 0.35 -3.37 -4.18
C PRO A 87 1.09 -4.59 -3.61
N HIS A 88 0.39 -5.68 -3.29
CA HIS A 88 0.99 -6.93 -2.79
C HIS A 88 2.09 -7.52 -3.69
N GLN A 89 2.02 -7.34 -5.02
CA GLN A 89 3.05 -7.80 -5.96
C GLN A 89 4.32 -6.95 -5.91
N ILE A 90 4.20 -5.71 -5.45
CA ILE A 90 5.30 -4.73 -5.38
C ILE A 90 6.04 -4.83 -4.03
N ILE A 91 5.34 -5.23 -2.95
CA ILE A 91 5.90 -5.34 -1.59
C ILE A 91 7.26 -6.05 -1.53
N PRO A 92 7.48 -7.21 -2.19
CA PRO A 92 8.77 -7.88 -2.18
C PRO A 92 9.95 -7.01 -2.61
N PHE A 93 9.75 -6.00 -3.46
CA PHE A 93 10.82 -5.16 -3.99
C PHE A 93 11.23 -4.01 -3.07
N THR A 94 10.57 -3.86 -1.92
CA THR A 94 10.81 -2.74 -0.99
C THR A 94 12.02 -2.97 -0.07
N ARG A 95 12.46 -4.22 0.10
CA ARG A 95 13.63 -4.62 0.90
C ARG A 95 14.12 -6.03 0.55
N GLY A 96 15.32 -6.40 0.99
CA GLY A 96 15.85 -7.75 0.82
C GLY A 96 16.25 -8.15 -0.61
N ILE A 97 16.14 -7.25 -1.59
CA ILE A 97 16.61 -7.44 -2.97
C ILE A 97 17.59 -6.32 -3.30
N GLU A 98 18.77 -6.68 -3.76
CA GLU A 98 19.70 -5.72 -4.35
C GLU A 98 19.26 -5.43 -5.79
N LEU A 99 18.83 -4.19 -6.03
CA LEU A 99 18.32 -3.73 -7.31
C LEU A 99 19.20 -2.58 -7.80
N SER A 100 19.47 -2.54 -9.11
CA SER A 100 20.08 -1.37 -9.74
C SER A 100 19.15 -0.16 -9.62
N ASP A 101 19.72 1.06 -9.68
CA ASP A 101 18.93 2.30 -9.67
C ASP A 101 17.88 2.32 -10.79
N SER A 102 18.22 1.81 -11.97
CA SER A 102 17.27 1.69 -13.10
C SER A 102 16.12 0.73 -12.81
N SER A 103 16.39 -0.38 -12.11
CA SER A 103 15.36 -1.35 -11.72
C SER A 103 14.45 -0.76 -10.64
N LEU A 104 15.02 -0.07 -9.64
CA LEU A 104 14.28 0.63 -8.59
C LEU A 104 13.38 1.71 -9.17
N ASP A 105 13.86 2.47 -10.15
CA ASP A 105 13.06 3.50 -10.83
C ASP A 105 11.90 2.91 -11.60
N PHE A 106 12.17 1.84 -12.36
CA PHE A 106 11.14 1.14 -13.09
C PHE A 106 10.04 0.63 -12.15
N ILE A 107 10.42 -0.06 -11.07
CA ILE A 107 9.48 -0.61 -10.08
C ILE A 107 8.72 0.51 -9.37
N SER A 108 9.38 1.63 -9.03
CA SER A 108 8.73 2.78 -8.40
C SER A 108 7.70 3.43 -9.31
N ARG A 109 7.99 3.55 -10.62
CA ARG A 109 7.03 4.05 -11.62
C ARG A 109 5.87 3.08 -11.83
N CYS A 110 6.13 1.77 -11.81
CA CYS A 110 5.06 0.76 -11.81
C CYS A 110 4.17 0.91 -10.57
N ALA A 111 4.76 1.14 -9.39
CA ALA A 111 4.02 1.35 -8.16
C ALA A 111 3.13 2.60 -8.22
N ILE A 112 3.66 3.72 -8.73
CA ILE A 112 2.87 4.94 -8.96
C ILE A 112 1.71 4.65 -9.92
N LYS A 113 1.97 3.95 -11.03
CA LYS A 113 0.94 3.56 -12.00
C LYS A 113 -0.16 2.73 -11.36
N THR A 114 0.20 1.64 -10.69
CA THR A 114 -0.74 0.73 -10.00
C THR A 114 -1.58 1.47 -8.96
N ILE A 115 -0.97 2.41 -8.24
CA ILE A 115 -1.66 3.26 -7.28
C ILE A 115 -2.68 4.17 -7.98
N LEU A 116 -2.30 4.82 -9.08
CA LEU A 116 -3.17 5.74 -9.82
C LEU A 116 -4.25 5.06 -10.69
N GLU A 117 -4.03 3.82 -11.13
CA GLU A 117 -4.94 3.05 -12.00
C GLU A 117 -6.13 2.42 -11.24
N HIS A 118 -6.02 2.23 -9.92
CA HIS A 118 -7.20 1.90 -9.13
C HIS A 118 -8.12 3.12 -9.08
N ASP A 119 -9.19 3.08 -9.88
CA ASP A 119 -10.25 4.09 -10.03
C ASP A 119 -10.38 5.01 -8.82
N ASP A 120 -9.68 6.15 -8.95
CA ASP A 120 -9.51 7.20 -7.97
C ASP A 120 -9.19 6.68 -6.56
N LEU A 121 -7.91 6.75 -6.14
CA LEU A 121 -7.43 6.43 -4.78
C LEU A 121 -8.32 6.99 -3.65
N CYS A 122 -9.03 8.09 -3.92
CA CYS A 122 -9.99 8.72 -3.01
C CYS A 122 -11.33 7.96 -2.85
N HIS A 123 -11.71 7.18 -3.85
CA HIS A 123 -12.94 6.41 -3.94
C HIS A 123 -12.71 4.90 -3.80
N HIS A 124 -11.46 4.44 -3.98
CA HIS A 124 -11.12 3.05 -3.70
C HIS A 124 -11.19 2.74 -2.20
N ARG A 125 -11.84 1.62 -1.90
CA ARG A 125 -12.01 1.12 -0.54
C ARG A 125 -10.92 0.09 -0.24
N TYR A 126 -9.91 0.49 0.52
CA TYR A 126 -8.88 -0.42 1.01
C TYR A 126 -9.33 -1.13 2.28
N ASP A 127 -8.85 -2.36 2.47
CA ASP A 127 -8.83 -2.98 3.80
C ASP A 127 -7.56 -2.55 4.56
N ILE A 128 -7.38 -3.10 5.76
CA ILE A 128 -6.21 -2.82 6.61
C ILE A 128 -4.90 -3.26 5.95
N HIS A 129 -4.91 -4.34 5.18
CA HIS A 129 -3.72 -4.86 4.51
C HIS A 129 -3.33 -3.92 3.39
N GLY A 130 -4.28 -3.52 2.54
CA GLY A 130 -4.05 -2.60 1.44
C GLY A 130 -3.51 -1.23 1.87
N ILE A 131 -4.05 -0.62 2.93
CA ILE A 131 -3.49 0.66 3.44
C ILE A 131 -2.05 0.48 3.89
N ARG A 132 -1.76 -0.61 4.59
CA ARG A 132 -0.42 -0.88 5.09
C ARG A 132 0.57 -1.12 3.95
N GLU A 133 0.18 -1.91 2.95
CA GLU A 133 0.97 -2.15 1.75
C GLU A 133 1.32 -0.83 1.06
N LEU A 134 0.33 0.06 0.89
CA LEU A 134 0.56 1.39 0.33
C LEU A 134 1.55 2.20 1.17
N GLY A 135 1.40 2.18 2.50
CA GLY A 135 2.35 2.83 3.40
C GLY A 135 3.79 2.36 3.19
N ILE A 136 3.98 1.05 3.11
CA ILE A 136 5.29 0.41 2.87
C ILE A 136 5.83 0.78 1.48
N ILE A 137 5.01 0.73 0.44
CA ILE A 137 5.40 1.05 -0.94
C ILE A 137 5.79 2.53 -1.08
N PHE A 138 5.05 3.42 -0.43
CA PHE A 138 5.41 4.83 -0.41
C PHE A 138 6.77 5.04 0.24
N ASP A 139 7.02 4.43 1.40
CA ASP A 139 8.30 4.57 2.12
C ASP A 139 9.49 3.96 1.38
N GLY A 140 9.31 2.70 0.96
CA GLY A 140 10.37 1.84 0.47
C GLY A 140 10.79 2.16 -0.96
N LEU A 141 9.86 2.68 -1.78
CA LEU A 141 10.05 2.86 -3.23
C LEU A 141 9.73 4.28 -3.67
N ILE A 142 8.45 4.69 -3.59
CA ILE A 142 7.97 5.90 -4.27
C ILE A 142 8.64 7.16 -3.71
N ILE A 143 8.74 7.33 -2.40
CA ILE A 143 9.36 8.52 -1.81
C ILE A 143 10.85 8.59 -2.18
N LYS A 144 11.57 7.47 -2.16
CA LYS A 144 12.98 7.43 -2.56
C LYS A 144 13.15 7.85 -4.02
N PHE A 145 12.32 7.30 -4.91
CA PHE A 145 12.28 7.69 -6.32
C PHE A 145 11.98 9.18 -6.49
N LEU A 146 10.92 9.69 -5.83
CA LEU A 146 10.52 11.09 -5.94
C LEU A 146 11.54 12.10 -5.38
N MET A 147 12.44 11.66 -4.51
CA MET A 147 13.51 12.51 -3.97
C MET A 147 14.67 12.73 -4.95
N LYS A 148 14.68 12.03 -6.10
CA LYS A 148 15.69 12.23 -7.13
C LYS A 148 15.63 13.67 -7.69
N PRO A 149 16.77 14.38 -7.78
CA PRO A 149 16.81 15.79 -8.17
C PRO A 149 16.11 16.10 -9.50
N GLU A 150 16.24 15.20 -10.49
CA GLU A 150 15.70 15.33 -11.84
C GLU A 150 14.17 15.34 -11.92
N LEU A 151 13.47 14.88 -10.87
CA LEU A 151 12.01 14.89 -10.84
C LEU A 151 11.45 16.23 -10.32
N HIS A 152 12.31 17.10 -9.78
CA HIS A 152 11.93 18.41 -9.25
C HIS A 152 10.71 18.34 -8.30
N THR A 153 10.61 17.27 -7.51
CA THR A 153 9.42 17.02 -6.69
C THR A 153 9.23 18.11 -5.63
N PRO A 154 8.06 18.76 -5.56
CA PRO A 154 7.79 19.75 -4.53
C PRO A 154 7.91 19.14 -3.12
N SER A 155 8.65 19.81 -2.22
CA SER A 155 8.86 19.33 -0.84
C SER A 155 7.57 19.07 -0.06
N LYS A 156 6.49 19.79 -0.41
CA LYS A 156 5.13 19.58 0.14
C LYS A 156 4.56 18.20 -0.23
N VAL A 157 4.81 17.70 -1.44
CA VAL A 157 4.37 16.37 -1.90
C VAL A 157 5.07 15.29 -1.07
N ILE A 158 6.40 15.35 -0.99
CA ILE A 158 7.21 14.43 -0.17
C ILE A 158 6.73 14.43 1.28
N ARG A 159 6.46 15.61 1.85
CA ARG A 159 6.00 15.76 3.24
C ARG A 159 4.67 15.06 3.49
N VAL A 160 3.71 15.19 2.57
CA VAL A 160 2.41 14.50 2.68
C VAL A 160 2.60 12.99 2.58
N LEU A 161 3.31 12.51 1.57
CA LEU A 161 3.52 11.09 1.35
C LEU A 161 4.26 10.43 2.53
N ARG A 162 5.29 11.09 3.09
CA ARG A 162 6.00 10.60 4.29
C ARG A 162 5.09 10.49 5.51
N ARG A 163 4.25 11.50 5.75
CA ARG A 163 3.30 11.49 6.87
C ARG A 163 2.26 10.39 6.69
N PHE A 164 1.75 10.21 5.48
CA PHE A 164 0.85 9.10 5.17
C PHE A 164 1.51 7.75 5.38
N SER A 165 2.69 7.53 4.79
CA SER A 165 3.48 6.30 4.92
C SER A 165 3.60 5.88 6.39
N LYS A 166 4.09 6.80 7.24
CA LYS A 166 4.26 6.54 8.67
C LYS A 166 2.94 6.19 9.37
N ASN A 167 1.86 6.89 9.04
CA ASN A 167 0.55 6.68 9.65
C ASN A 167 -0.17 5.42 9.13
N ALA A 168 0.21 4.89 7.98
CA ALA A 168 -0.39 3.72 7.36
C ALA A 168 0.23 2.40 7.87
N GLN A 169 1.40 2.46 8.52
CA GLN A 169 2.13 1.29 9.02
C GLN A 169 1.89 1.05 10.53
N PHE A 170 0.62 1.03 10.97
CA PHE A 170 0.22 1.06 12.39
C PHE A 170 0.17 -0.31 13.11
N THR A 171 0.81 -1.36 12.57
CA THR A 171 0.90 -2.68 13.23
C THR A 171 2.27 -3.31 12.97
N GLU A 172 2.79 -4.13 13.88
CA GLU A 172 4.15 -4.69 13.76
C GLU A 172 4.24 -5.84 12.75
N ARG A 173 3.26 -6.75 12.72
CA ARG A 173 3.31 -7.96 11.87
C ARG A 173 2.52 -7.81 10.57
N HIS A 174 3.17 -7.77 9.41
CA HIS A 174 2.52 -7.71 8.10
C HIS A 174 2.63 -9.05 7.41
N LEU A 175 1.50 -9.58 6.97
CA LEU A 175 1.46 -10.66 5.99
C LEU A 175 1.03 -10.07 4.66
N PHE A 176 1.72 -10.47 3.60
CA PHE A 176 1.37 -10.13 2.22
C PHE A 176 1.43 -11.39 1.35
N ILE A 177 0.77 -11.34 0.21
CA ILE A 177 0.71 -12.46 -0.73
C ILE A 177 1.66 -12.19 -1.90
N PHE A 178 2.45 -13.21 -2.26
CA PHE A 178 3.19 -13.22 -3.52
C PHE A 178 2.86 -14.49 -4.29
N SER A 179 2.54 -14.32 -5.57
CA SER A 179 2.32 -15.42 -6.50
C SER A 179 3.47 -15.45 -7.50
N LYS A 180 4.13 -16.61 -7.63
CA LYS A 180 5.17 -16.79 -8.65
C LYS A 180 4.50 -16.63 -10.03
N PRO A 181 5.11 -15.89 -10.98
CA PRO A 181 4.51 -15.63 -12.29
C PRO A 181 4.15 -16.88 -13.09
N ASP A 182 4.86 -17.99 -12.84
CA ASP A 182 4.72 -19.22 -13.61
C ASP A 182 3.69 -20.20 -13.01
N THR A 183 3.16 -19.91 -11.81
CA THR A 183 2.07 -20.68 -11.20
C THR A 183 0.72 -20.13 -11.64
N CYS A 184 0.37 -20.30 -12.93
CA CYS A 184 -0.93 -19.91 -13.47
C CYS A 184 -2.08 -20.86 -13.08
N ILE A 185 -1.81 -21.95 -12.36
CA ILE A 185 -2.79 -22.99 -12.07
C ILE A 185 -2.76 -23.33 -10.59
N GLY A 186 -3.81 -22.91 -9.88
CA GLY A 186 -4.10 -23.39 -8.54
C GLY A 186 -3.42 -22.60 -7.43
N TRP A 187 -4.25 -22.20 -6.48
CA TRP A 187 -3.84 -21.87 -5.12
C TRP A 187 -2.79 -22.88 -4.63
N PRO A 188 -1.68 -22.40 -4.08
CA PRO A 188 -1.78 -21.58 -2.88
C PRO A 188 -1.17 -20.18 -3.04
N PHE A 189 -1.94 -19.19 -2.59
CA PHE A 189 -1.35 -17.92 -2.18
C PHE A 189 -0.48 -18.21 -0.95
N ASN A 190 0.83 -18.15 -1.12
CA ASN A 190 1.73 -18.21 0.01
C ASN A 190 1.72 -16.84 0.69
N GLU A 191 1.41 -16.83 1.98
CA GLU A 191 1.54 -15.65 2.82
C GLU A 191 2.99 -15.54 3.30
N TYR A 192 3.56 -14.36 3.11
CA TYR A 192 4.92 -14.03 3.51
C TYR A 192 4.89 -12.94 4.57
N GLU A 193 5.81 -13.05 5.52
CA GLU A 193 5.95 -12.07 6.58
C GLU A 193 6.93 -10.98 6.16
N TYR A 194 6.46 -9.72 6.10
CA TYR A 194 7.26 -8.58 5.62
C TYR A 194 8.57 -8.39 6.38
N THR A 195 8.58 -8.66 7.69
CA THR A 195 9.78 -8.51 8.53
C THR A 195 10.87 -9.50 8.17
N LYS A 196 10.53 -10.62 7.50
CA LYS A 196 11.46 -11.66 7.06
C LYS A 196 11.96 -11.46 5.63
N LEU A 197 11.56 -10.37 4.96
CA LEU A 197 11.96 -10.16 3.57
C LEU A 197 13.47 -10.00 3.36
N ASP A 198 14.25 -9.60 4.35
CA ASP A 198 15.71 -9.53 4.17
C ASP A 198 16.35 -10.93 4.13
N GLU A 199 15.73 -11.90 4.80
CA GLU A 199 16.22 -13.28 4.93
C GLU A 199 15.58 -14.21 3.88
N HIS A 200 14.28 -14.04 3.63
CA HIS A 200 13.47 -14.92 2.80
C HIS A 200 12.50 -14.12 1.92
N ASN A 201 13.06 -13.52 0.87
CA ASN A 201 12.28 -12.77 -0.11
C ASN A 201 11.81 -13.67 -1.26
N PRO A 202 10.51 -13.85 -1.47
CA PRO A 202 10.02 -14.74 -2.52
C PRO A 202 10.29 -14.23 -3.94
N ALA A 203 10.36 -12.92 -4.14
CA ALA A 203 10.75 -12.36 -5.43
C ALA A 203 12.26 -12.53 -5.66
N LYS A 204 13.12 -12.36 -4.65
CA LYS A 204 14.56 -12.63 -4.78
C LYS A 204 14.82 -14.06 -5.23
N ILE A 205 14.22 -15.03 -4.53
CA ILE A 205 14.35 -16.46 -4.81
C ILE A 205 13.96 -16.74 -6.27
N PHE A 206 12.81 -16.22 -6.72
CA PHE A 206 12.38 -16.37 -8.11
C PHE A 206 13.35 -15.74 -9.12
N LEU A 207 13.88 -14.56 -8.82
CA LEU A 207 14.83 -13.87 -9.70
C LEU A 207 16.17 -14.60 -9.80
N GLU A 208 16.63 -15.24 -8.72
CA GLU A 208 17.84 -16.08 -8.68
C GLU A 208 17.63 -17.38 -9.46
N GLU A 209 16.51 -18.09 -9.23
CA GLU A 209 16.12 -19.29 -10.01
C GLU A 209 16.13 -18.99 -11.52
N MET A 210 15.68 -17.81 -11.93
CA MET A 210 15.66 -17.40 -13.34
C MET A 210 17.03 -17.12 -13.94
N GLN A 211 18.02 -16.74 -13.14
CA GLN A 211 19.39 -16.53 -13.61
C GLN A 211 20.12 -17.85 -13.86
N GLU A 212 19.77 -18.91 -13.12
CA GLU A 212 20.35 -20.25 -13.28
C GLU A 212 19.79 -21.00 -14.50
N THR A 213 18.71 -20.51 -15.12
CA THR A 213 18.03 -21.17 -16.24
C THR A 213 18.54 -20.71 -17.63
N TYR A 214 19.61 -19.90 -17.70
CA TYR A 214 20.23 -19.39 -18.93
C TYR A 214 21.76 -19.53 -18.89
#